data_AF-A0A4Q4HTC5-F1
#
_entry.id   AF-A0A4Q4HTC5-F1
#
_cell.length_a   1.000
_cell.length_b   1.000
_cell.length_c   1.000
_cell.angle_alpha   90.00
_cell.angle_beta   90.00
_cell.angle_gamma   90.00
#
_symmetry.space_group_name_H-M   'P 1'
#
loop_
_entity.id
_entity.type
_entity.pdbx_description
1 polymer ?
#
loop_
_entity_poly.entity_id
_entity_poly.type
_entity_poly.pdbx_seq_one_letter_code
_entity_poly.pdbx_strand_id
1 'polypeptide(L)'
;YSRPSATNEDVEIASQRAGLYEMVCNLPQGFRTPVNNGGADLPAGQRQLIALARAQLANAHILLLDEATSCLDRTSEERLMSSLTDVVHAGKHSALIVAHRL
;
A
#
# COMPACT_ATOMS: atom_id res chain seq x y z
N TYR A 1 2.03 -12.54 2.68
CA TYR A 1 3.49 -12.73 2.61
C TYR A 1 3.90 -12.84 1.16
N SER A 2 4.23 -11.71 0.54
CA SER A 2 4.32 -11.60 -0.92
C SER A 2 5.70 -11.99 -1.48
N ARG A 3 6.74 -11.95 -0.64
CA ARG A 3 8.11 -12.40 -0.95
C ARG A 3 8.80 -12.85 0.35
N PRO A 4 8.78 -14.14 0.72
CA PRO A 4 9.29 -14.61 2.03
C PRO A 4 10.78 -14.36 2.27
N SER A 5 11.57 -14.20 1.21
CA SER A 5 13.01 -13.92 1.27
C SER A 5 13.35 -12.42 1.35
N ALA A 6 12.33 -11.54 1.45
CA ALA A 6 12.56 -10.10 1.56
C ALA A 6 13.30 -9.75 2.86
N THR A 7 14.26 -8.83 2.75
CA THR A 7 14.95 -8.27 3.92
C THR A 7 14.09 -7.19 4.59
N ASN A 8 14.48 -6.75 5.79
CA ASN A 8 13.82 -5.61 6.44
C ASN A 8 13.95 -4.33 5.59
N GLU A 9 15.10 -4.15 4.93
CA GLU A 9 15.36 -3.03 4.03
C GLU A 9 14.41 -3.05 2.82
N ASP A 10 14.16 -4.24 2.23
CA ASP A 10 13.19 -4.37 1.14
C ASP A 10 11.78 -3.93 1.59
N VAL A 11 11.40 -4.28 2.82
CA VAL A 11 10.09 -3.92 3.40
C VAL A 11 10.00 -2.41 3.67
N GLU A 12 11.06 -1.80 4.17
CA GLU A 12 11.14 -0.35 4.38
C GLU A 12 11.03 0.41 3.05
N ILE A 13 11.79 0.02 2.03
CA ILE A 13 11.74 0.61 0.69
C ILE A 13 10.33 0.50 0.10
N ALA A 14 9.71 -0.68 0.17
CA ALA A 14 8.34 -0.88 -0.31
C ALA A 14 7.33 -0.01 0.44
N SER A 15 7.54 0.20 1.74
CA SER A 15 6.68 1.05 2.57
C SER A 15 6.86 2.54 2.26
N GLN A 16 8.08 2.99 1.95
CA GLN A 16 8.34 4.36 1.51
C GLN A 16 7.65 4.64 0.17
N ARG A 17 7.83 3.76 -0.80
CA ARG A 17 7.21 3.87 -2.13
C ARG A 17 5.69 3.80 -2.11
N ALA A 18 5.10 3.16 -1.11
CA ALA A 18 3.66 3.11 -0.90
C ALA A 18 3.13 4.23 0.02
N GLY A 19 3.97 5.18 0.44
CA GLY A 19 3.55 6.28 1.32
C GLY A 19 3.17 5.86 2.75
N LEU A 20 3.61 4.67 3.20
CA LEU A 20 3.34 4.12 4.54
C LEU A 20 4.43 4.40 5.57
N TYR A 21 5.66 4.67 5.13
CA TYR A 21 6.82 4.67 6.01
C TYR A 21 6.66 5.57 7.24
N GLU A 22 6.28 6.84 7.06
CA GLU A 22 6.08 7.76 8.18
C GLU A 22 4.97 7.28 9.13
N MET A 23 3.87 6.78 8.58
CA MET A 23 2.76 6.25 9.38
C MET A 23 3.24 5.07 10.23
N VAL A 24 3.97 4.12 9.63
CA VAL A 24 4.47 2.94 10.34
C VAL A 24 5.50 3.35 11.39
N CYS A 25 6.41 4.27 11.09
CA CYS A 25 7.40 4.79 12.04
C CYS A 25 6.76 5.49 13.25
N ASN A 26 5.55 6.07 13.09
CA ASN A 26 4.80 6.71 14.17
C ASN A 26 4.02 5.72 15.05
N LEU A 27 3.96 4.43 14.71
CA LEU A 27 3.34 3.42 15.57
C LEU A 27 4.24 3.09 16.77
N PRO A 28 3.68 2.75 17.95
CA PRO A 28 4.45 2.48 19.17
C PRO A 28 5.55 1.41 19.02
N GLN A 29 5.37 0.45 18.11
CA GLN A 29 6.33 -0.62 17.84
C GLN A 29 6.83 -0.63 16.39
N GLY A 30 6.60 0.46 15.63
CA GLY A 30 7.01 0.55 14.24
C GLY A 30 6.45 -0.58 13.37
N PHE A 31 7.31 -1.14 12.52
CA PHE A 31 7.03 -2.32 11.68
C PHE A 31 6.68 -3.59 12.47
N ARG A 32 6.96 -3.64 13.77
CA ARG A 32 6.63 -4.78 14.64
C ARG A 32 5.26 -4.64 15.31
N THR A 33 4.54 -3.54 15.05
CA THR A 33 3.21 -3.32 15.61
C THR A 33 2.27 -4.46 15.18
N PRO A 34 1.68 -5.20 16.14
CA PRO A 34 0.78 -6.29 15.81
C PRO A 34 -0.46 -5.76 15.11
N VAL A 35 -0.90 -6.49 14.09
CA VAL A 35 -2.12 -6.18 13.35
C VAL A 35 -3.09 -7.34 13.56
N ASN A 36 -4.31 -7.04 14.01
CA ASN A 36 -5.37 -8.05 14.20
C ASN A 36 -5.78 -8.67 12.86
N ASN A 37 -6.55 -9.77 12.89
CA ASN A 37 -6.93 -10.60 11.73
C ASN A 37 -7.16 -9.81 10.43
N GLY A 38 -6.17 -9.84 9.53
CA GLY A 38 -6.26 -9.19 8.21
C GLY A 38 -6.22 -7.65 8.20
N GLY A 39 -5.92 -7.00 9.33
CA GLY A 39 -5.96 -5.55 9.43
C GLY A 39 -7.34 -4.97 9.67
N ALA A 40 -8.28 -5.73 10.22
CA ALA A 40 -9.68 -5.30 10.41
C ALA A 40 -9.83 -3.92 11.08
N ASP A 41 -8.98 -3.63 12.06
CA ASP A 41 -9.03 -2.37 12.82
C ASP A 41 -8.31 -1.20 12.15
N LEU A 42 -7.59 -1.46 11.04
CA LEU A 42 -6.95 -0.40 10.27
C LEU A 42 -8.00 0.29 9.39
N PRO A 43 -7.99 1.63 9.30
CA PRO A 43 -8.70 2.36 8.26
C PRO A 43 -8.49 1.75 6.88
N ALA A 44 -9.53 1.78 6.03
CA ALA A 44 -9.50 1.15 4.71
C ALA A 44 -8.31 1.63 3.86
N GLY A 45 -7.96 2.91 3.93
CA GLY A 45 -6.80 3.47 3.21
C GLY A 45 -5.47 2.90 3.66
N GLN A 46 -5.30 2.70 4.96
CA GLN A 46 -4.09 2.07 5.47
C GLN A 46 -3.99 0.63 4.99
N ARG A 47 -5.09 -0.14 4.99
CA ARG A 47 -5.10 -1.51 4.45
C ARG A 47 -4.71 -1.56 2.97
N GLN A 48 -5.14 -0.57 2.19
CA GLN A 48 -4.83 -0.52 0.76
C GLN A 48 -3.41 -0.08 0.47
N LEU A 49 -2.88 0.91 1.20
CA LEU A 49 -1.46 1.25 1.09
C LEU A 49 -0.60 0.05 1.50
N ILE A 50 -1.04 -0.75 2.50
CA ILE A 50 -0.35 -2.00 2.88
C ILE A 50 -0.42 -3.02 1.76
N ALA A 51 -1.57 -3.15 1.09
CA ALA A 51 -1.71 -4.00 -0.10
C ALA A 51 -0.80 -3.54 -1.25
N LEU A 52 -0.68 -2.23 -1.46
CA LEU A 52 0.21 -1.64 -2.46
C LEU A 52 1.68 -1.92 -2.13
N ALA A 53 2.12 -1.66 -0.89
CA ALA A 53 3.48 -2.00 -0.44
C ALA A 53 3.78 -3.50 -0.65
N ARG A 54 2.81 -4.37 -0.34
CA ARG A 54 2.92 -5.81 -0.57
C ARG A 54 3.04 -6.18 -2.04
N ALA A 55 2.31 -5.50 -2.92
CA ALA A 55 2.38 -5.74 -4.36
C ALA A 55 3.71 -5.26 -4.94
N GLN A 56 4.20 -4.11 -4.49
CA GLN A 56 5.53 -3.61 -4.85
C GLN A 56 6.65 -4.54 -4.37
N LEU A 57 6.56 -5.05 -3.13
CA LEU A 57 7.53 -6.00 -2.57
C LEU A 57 7.58 -7.32 -3.36
N ALA A 58 6.43 -7.78 -3.86
CA ALA A 58 6.33 -8.93 -4.76
C ALA A 58 6.74 -8.64 -6.20
N ASN A 59 7.02 -7.39 -6.54
CA ASN A 59 7.22 -6.95 -7.92
C ASN A 59 6.04 -7.35 -8.84
N ALA A 60 4.81 -7.16 -8.38
CA ALA A 60 3.60 -7.58 -9.10
C ALA A 60 3.40 -6.79 -10.39
N HIS A 61 3.35 -7.46 -11.54
CA HIS A 61 3.17 -6.81 -12.85
C HIS A 61 1.79 -6.18 -13.09
N ILE A 62 0.75 -6.71 -12.44
CA ILE A 62 -0.62 -6.24 -12.55
C ILE A 62 -1.14 -5.90 -11.16
N LEU A 63 -1.68 -4.69 -11.02
CA LEU A 63 -2.32 -4.18 -9.81
C LEU A 63 -3.83 -4.09 -10.09
N LEU A 64 -4.63 -4.90 -9.40
CA LEU A 64 -6.09 -4.82 -9.46
C LEU A 64 -6.62 -4.24 -8.15
N LEU A 65 -7.22 -3.06 -8.24
CA LEU A 65 -7.75 -2.30 -7.11
C LEU A 65 -9.26 -2.20 -7.28
N ASP A 66 -10.00 -3.11 -6.63
CA ASP A 66 -11.46 -3.12 -6.66
C ASP A 66 -12.02 -2.26 -5.52
N GLU A 67 -12.90 -1.33 -5.86
CA GLU A 67 -13.48 -0.32 -4.98
C GLU A 67 -12.46 0.40 -4.07
N ALA A 68 -11.23 0.59 -4.53
CA ALA A 68 -10.16 1.04 -3.64
C ALA A 68 -10.44 2.43 -3.03
N THR A 69 -11.19 3.31 -3.69
CA THR A 69 -11.44 4.64 -3.11
C THR A 69 -12.75 4.77 -2.33
N SER A 70 -13.60 3.74 -2.31
CA SER A 70 -14.99 3.85 -1.80
C SER A 70 -15.07 4.17 -0.31
N CYS A 71 -14.07 3.71 0.46
CA CYS A 71 -14.01 3.84 1.91
C CYS A 71 -12.91 4.81 2.38
N LEU A 72 -12.34 5.62 1.48
CA LEU A 72 -11.26 6.55 1.79
C LEU A 72 -11.78 7.96 2.03
N ASP A 73 -11.16 8.65 2.99
CA ASP A 73 -11.19 10.10 2.99
C ASP A 73 -10.33 10.65 1.83
N ARG A 74 -10.58 11.90 1.46
CA ARG A 74 -9.93 12.56 0.32
C ARG A 74 -8.40 12.58 0.41
N THR A 75 -7.85 12.81 1.61
CA THR A 75 -6.40 12.88 1.79
C THR A 75 -5.75 11.50 1.62
N SER A 76 -6.40 10.46 2.13
CA SER A 76 -5.97 9.07 1.92
C SER A 76 -6.05 8.65 0.45
N GLU A 77 -7.11 9.06 -0.25
CA GLU A 77 -7.28 8.82 -1.69
C GLU A 77 -6.20 9.49 -2.54
N GLU A 78 -5.92 10.78 -2.28
CA GLU A 78 -4.86 11.53 -2.98
C GLU A 78 -3.48 10.88 -2.80
N ARG A 79 -3.17 10.41 -1.59
CA ARG A 79 -1.91 9.68 -1.31
C ARG A 79 -1.83 8.37 -2.07
N LEU A 80 -2.90 7.57 -2.05
CA LEU A 80 -2.95 6.30 -2.77
C LEU A 80 -2.77 6.51 -4.28
N MET A 81 -3.47 7.50 -4.86
CA MET A 81 -3.38 7.82 -6.28
C MET A 81 -1.98 8.31 -6.67
N SER A 82 -1.33 9.15 -5.83
CA SER A 82 0.06 9.56 -6.06
C SER A 82 0.99 8.36 -6.09
N SER A 83 0.93 7.49 -5.07
CA SER A 83 1.80 6.31 -5.01
C SER A 83 1.55 5.32 -6.16
N LEU A 84 0.28 5.13 -6.57
CA LEU A 84 -0.05 4.30 -7.74
C LEU A 84 0.50 4.88 -9.04
N THR A 85 0.39 6.21 -9.20
CA THR A 85 0.91 6.92 -10.37
C THR A 85 2.42 6.73 -10.48
N ASP A 86 3.16 6.90 -9.38
CA ASP A 86 4.60 6.72 -9.34
C ASP A 86 5.01 5.28 -9.70
N VAL A 87 4.28 4.27 -9.21
CA VAL A 87 4.52 2.85 -9.53
C VAL A 87 4.32 2.56 -11.01
N VAL A 88 3.27 3.09 -11.62
CA VAL A 88 2.98 2.90 -13.05
C VAL A 88 4.04 3.60 -13.91
N HIS A 89 4.45 4.82 -13.53
CA HIS A 89 5.45 5.61 -14.28
C HIS A 89 6.87 5.04 -14.18
N ALA A 90 7.22 4.37 -13.08
CA ALA A 90 8.52 3.72 -12.92
C ALA A 90 8.71 2.47 -13.83
N GLY A 91 7.64 1.99 -14.48
CA GLY A 91 7.68 1.01 -15.58
C GLY A 91 7.34 -0.44 -15.20
N LYS A 92 6.78 -1.18 -16.19
CA LYS A 92 6.29 -2.59 -16.18
C LYS A 92 5.07 -2.94 -15.32
N HIS A 93 4.45 -1.98 -14.66
CA HIS A 93 3.24 -2.21 -13.87
C HIS A 93 2.01 -1.65 -14.58
N SER A 94 0.99 -2.48 -14.77
CA SER A 94 -0.32 -2.06 -15.25
C SER A 94 -1.30 -2.06 -14.08
N ALA A 95 -1.93 -0.91 -13.81
CA ALA A 95 -2.93 -0.77 -12.77
C ALA A 95 -4.34 -0.70 -13.38
N LEU A 96 -5.23 -1.58 -12.93
CA LEU A 96 -6.66 -1.51 -13.19
C LEU A 96 -7.35 -1.09 -11.89
N ILE A 97 -7.95 0.09 -11.89
CA ILE A 97 -8.62 0.68 -10.73
C ILE A 97 -10.11 0.77 -11.03
N VAL A 98 -10.92 0.14 -10.19
CA VAL A 98 -12.37 0.29 -10.18
C VAL A 98 -12.70 1.23 -9.02
N ALA A 99 -13.20 2.42 -9.34
CA ALA A 99 -13.49 3.47 -8.36
C ALA A 99 -14.91 4.00 -8.54
N HIS A 100 -15.58 4.29 -7.43
CA HIS A 100 -16.92 4.90 -7.42
C HIS A 100 -16.87 6.43 -7.53
N ARG A 101 -15.69 7.04 -7.37
CA ARG A 101 -15.42 8.48 -7.44
C ARG A 101 -14.03 8.71 -8.05
N LEU A 102 -13.88 9.78 -8.83
CA LEU A 102 -12.64 10.26 -9.46
C LEU A 102 -12.54 11.77 -9.26
#